data_AF-A0A1A9RI06-F1
#
_entry.id   AF-A0A1A9RI06-F1
#
_cell.length_a   1.000
_cell.length_b   1.000
_cell.length_c   1.000
_cell.angle_alpha   90.00
_cell.angle_beta   90.00
_cell.angle_gamma   90.00
#
_symmetry.space_group_name_H-M   'P 1'
#
loop_
_entity.id
_entity.type
_entity.pdbx_description
1 polymer ?
#
loop_
_entity_poly.entity_id
_entity_poly.type
_entity_poly.pdbx_seq_one_letter_code
_entity_poly.pdbx_strand_id
1 'polypeptide(L)'
;MTAVDYVVNLVLSGILIVGAYQFYFFTQRHPLRPAQVLHSPLDEKIPFVAWWSWVYSFLYYPAILYLNWLMADSRQFVMTAFSFLILLFVQMMFFWLWPVSTPPHWRSVNTGKTASEKFLLFVQKFDQSTNCFPSMHVSVAMLTAMYAYPSMGAAAFAFPVLIALSCMFTKQHYLMDLPAGAFLGWLVFKLYGWLMLG
;
A
#
# COMPACT_ATOMS: atom_id res chain seq x y z
N MET A 1 26.53 -3.85 -6.86
CA MET A 1 25.73 -4.18 -8.07
C MET A 1 26.23 -3.36 -9.26
N THR A 2 26.27 -3.95 -10.46
CA THR A 2 26.58 -3.27 -11.71
C THR A 2 25.38 -2.45 -12.22
N ALA A 3 25.59 -1.56 -13.21
CA ALA A 3 24.49 -0.82 -13.84
C ALA A 3 23.43 -1.76 -14.46
N VAL A 4 23.88 -2.89 -15.01
CA VAL A 4 22.99 -3.91 -15.58
C VAL A 4 22.11 -4.54 -14.49
N ASP A 5 22.69 -4.86 -13.32
CA ASP A 5 21.94 -5.44 -12.21
C ASP A 5 20.82 -4.51 -11.72
N TYR A 6 21.07 -3.20 -11.64
CA TYR A 6 20.04 -2.23 -11.26
C TYR A 6 18.88 -2.20 -12.28
N VAL A 7 19.19 -2.20 -13.58
CA VAL A 7 18.18 -2.22 -14.63
C VAL A 7 17.35 -3.51 -14.54
N VAL A 8 18.00 -4.66 -14.36
CA VAL A 8 17.32 -5.95 -14.18
C VAL A 8 16.41 -5.92 -12.96
N ASN A 9 16.89 -5.46 -11.80
CA ASN A 9 16.09 -5.40 -10.58
C ASN A 9 14.89 -4.45 -10.70
N LEU A 10 15.03 -3.33 -11.41
CA LEU A 10 13.92 -2.41 -11.69
C LEU A 10 12.85 -3.04 -12.59
N VAL A 11 13.28 -3.72 -13.65
CA VAL A 11 12.36 -4.44 -14.55
C VAL A 11 11.62 -5.53 -13.77
N LEU A 12 12.35 -6.32 -12.97
CA LEU A 12 11.77 -7.35 -12.11
C LEU A 12 10.81 -6.76 -11.08
N SER A 13 11.15 -5.62 -10.46
CA SER A 13 10.25 -4.90 -9.55
C SER A 13 8.95 -4.51 -10.25
N GLY A 14 9.03 -3.97 -11.47
CA GLY A 14 7.85 -3.64 -12.28
C GLY A 14 6.97 -4.86 -12.56
N ILE A 15 7.57 -5.97 -13.01
CA ILE A 15 6.86 -7.23 -13.27
C ILE A 15 6.18 -7.74 -12.00
N LEU A 16 6.90 -7.74 -10.87
CA LEU A 16 6.39 -8.22 -9.59
C LEU A 16 5.25 -7.34 -9.07
N ILE A 17 5.35 -6.01 -9.18
CA ILE A 17 4.27 -5.08 -8.79
C ILE A 17 3.02 -5.33 -9.65
N VAL A 18 3.17 -5.43 -10.97
CA VAL A 18 2.05 -5.71 -11.88
C VAL A 18 1.44 -7.08 -11.64
N GLY A 19 2.27 -8.09 -11.34
CA GLY A 19 1.84 -9.43 -10.95
C GLY A 19 1.10 -9.46 -9.62
N ALA A 20 1.64 -8.78 -8.60
CA ALA A 20 1.02 -8.61 -7.29
C ALA A 20 -0.37 -7.98 -7.39
N TYR A 21 -0.55 -7.02 -8.29
CA TYR A 21 -1.88 -6.43 -8.53
C TYR A 21 -2.92 -7.44 -9.01
N GLN A 22 -2.51 -8.49 -9.72
CA GLN A 22 -3.48 -9.52 -10.13
C GLN A 22 -4.07 -10.23 -8.92
N PHE A 23 -3.25 -10.52 -7.91
CA PHE A 23 -3.70 -11.14 -6.65
C PHE A 23 -4.53 -10.18 -5.80
N TYR A 24 -4.12 -8.91 -5.69
CA TYR A 24 -4.91 -7.90 -5.00
C TYR A 24 -6.31 -7.75 -5.63
N PHE A 25 -6.37 -7.59 -6.95
CA PHE A 25 -7.65 -7.48 -7.64
C PHE A 25 -8.43 -8.79 -7.66
N PHE A 26 -7.78 -9.94 -7.51
CA PHE A 26 -8.45 -11.22 -7.39
C PHE A 26 -9.32 -11.26 -6.12
N THR A 27 -8.80 -10.85 -4.96
CA THR A 27 -9.62 -10.80 -3.72
C THR A 27 -10.74 -9.77 -3.82
N GLN A 28 -10.49 -8.67 -4.56
CA GLN A 28 -11.48 -7.63 -4.82
C GLN A 28 -12.68 -8.15 -5.65
N ARG A 29 -12.41 -8.99 -6.65
CA ARG A 29 -13.42 -9.55 -7.58
C ARG A 29 -14.07 -10.83 -7.05
N HIS A 30 -13.38 -11.56 -6.18
CA HIS A 30 -13.81 -12.85 -5.64
C HIS A 30 -13.74 -12.85 -4.10
N PRO A 31 -14.52 -12.00 -3.40
CA PRO A 31 -14.58 -12.03 -1.96
C PRO A 31 -15.35 -13.27 -1.48
N LEU A 32 -14.90 -13.90 -0.37
CA LEU A 32 -15.59 -15.06 0.21
C LEU A 32 -16.91 -14.69 0.89
N ARG A 33 -17.07 -13.41 1.25
CA ARG A 33 -18.25 -12.86 1.94
C ARG A 33 -18.56 -11.47 1.39
N PRO A 34 -19.81 -10.98 1.50
CA PRO A 34 -20.12 -9.60 1.17
C PRO A 34 -19.28 -8.63 2.00
N ALA A 35 -18.74 -7.60 1.35
CA ALA A 35 -17.95 -6.59 2.04
C ALA A 35 -18.81 -5.79 3.02
N GLN A 36 -18.30 -5.58 4.22
CA GLN A 36 -18.96 -4.81 5.26
C GLN A 36 -18.59 -3.32 5.14
N VAL A 37 -19.59 -2.46 5.22
CA VAL A 37 -19.38 -1.01 5.38
C VAL A 37 -19.44 -0.71 6.86
N LEU A 38 -18.39 -0.07 7.37
CA LEU A 38 -18.31 0.32 8.77
C LEU A 38 -18.82 1.76 8.92
N HIS A 39 -19.55 2.02 10.01
CA HIS A 39 -19.97 3.37 10.34
C HIS A 39 -19.06 3.95 11.42
N SER A 40 -18.36 5.03 11.10
CA SER A 40 -17.45 5.70 12.02
C SER A 40 -17.69 7.21 12.01
N PRO A 41 -18.29 7.78 13.09
CA PRO A 41 -18.52 9.22 13.19
C PRO A 41 -17.23 10.06 13.15
N LEU A 42 -16.09 9.46 13.53
CA LEU A 42 -14.81 10.14 13.46
C LEU A 42 -14.34 10.26 12.02
N ASP A 43 -14.44 9.19 11.23
CA ASP A 43 -14.04 9.19 9.83
C ASP A 43 -14.91 10.12 8.98
N GLU A 44 -16.21 10.24 9.31
CA GLU A 44 -17.12 11.18 8.63
C GLU A 44 -16.69 12.64 8.78
N LYS A 45 -16.07 13.02 9.91
CA LYS A 45 -15.61 14.40 10.16
C LYS A 45 -14.37 14.79 9.35
N ILE A 46 -13.64 13.82 8.80
CA ILE A 46 -12.43 14.07 8.04
C ILE A 46 -12.82 14.67 6.68
N PRO A 47 -12.25 15.81 6.27
CA PRO A 47 -12.59 16.40 4.98
C PRO A 47 -11.98 15.61 3.82
N PHE A 48 -12.69 15.55 2.70
CA PHE A 48 -12.13 15.09 1.44
C PHE A 48 -11.22 16.17 0.84
N VAL A 49 -9.97 15.83 0.53
CA VAL A 49 -8.98 16.76 -0.04
C VAL A 49 -8.25 16.09 -1.21
N ALA A 50 -8.71 16.37 -2.43
CA ALA A 50 -8.28 15.67 -3.64
C ALA A 50 -6.77 15.78 -3.96
N TRP A 51 -6.10 16.85 -3.53
CA TRP A 51 -4.64 17.02 -3.75
C TRP A 51 -3.81 15.85 -3.21
N TRP A 52 -4.27 15.21 -2.13
CA TRP A 52 -3.59 14.05 -1.56
C TRP A 52 -3.54 12.84 -2.50
N SER A 53 -4.31 12.82 -3.60
CA SER A 53 -4.24 11.77 -4.63
C SER A 53 -2.84 11.61 -5.22
N TRP A 54 -2.07 12.69 -5.36
CA TRP A 54 -0.68 12.64 -5.83
C TRP A 54 0.22 11.89 -4.84
N VAL A 55 0.01 12.07 -3.54
CA VAL A 55 0.75 11.32 -2.52
C VAL A 55 0.26 9.87 -2.47
N TYR A 56 -1.05 9.65 -2.53
CA TYR A 56 -1.69 8.33 -2.47
C TYR A 56 -1.22 7.40 -3.59
N SER A 57 -1.23 7.85 -4.84
CA SER A 57 -0.91 7.00 -5.98
C SER A 57 0.41 7.32 -6.67
N PHE A 58 0.81 8.59 -6.79
CA PHE A 58 2.00 8.94 -7.57
C PHE A 58 3.29 8.75 -6.77
N LEU A 59 3.40 9.29 -5.55
CA LEU A 59 4.59 9.14 -4.70
C LEU A 59 4.86 7.68 -4.29
N TYR A 60 3.80 6.88 -4.21
CA TYR A 60 3.85 5.51 -3.72
C TYR A 60 4.83 4.61 -4.50
N TYR A 61 4.75 4.60 -5.83
CA TYR A 61 5.60 3.72 -6.65
C TYR A 61 7.08 4.12 -6.68
N PRO A 62 7.45 5.39 -6.90
CA PRO A 62 8.85 5.81 -6.84
C PRO A 62 9.51 5.46 -5.51
N ALA A 63 8.80 5.58 -4.39
CA ALA A 63 9.34 5.22 -3.08
C ALA A 63 9.62 3.72 -2.93
N ILE A 64 8.75 2.85 -3.46
CA ILE A 64 9.00 1.40 -3.48
C ILE A 64 10.17 1.07 -4.42
N LEU A 65 10.20 1.65 -5.61
CA LEU A 65 11.25 1.40 -6.60
C LEU A 65 12.62 1.92 -6.13
N TYR A 66 12.65 2.97 -5.31
CA TYR A 66 13.87 3.50 -4.71
C TYR A 66 14.63 2.46 -3.89
N LEU A 67 13.95 1.46 -3.31
CA LEU A 67 14.61 0.37 -2.60
C LEU A 67 15.66 -0.36 -3.45
N ASN A 68 15.48 -0.43 -4.78
CA ASN A 68 16.47 -1.04 -5.68
C ASN A 68 17.85 -0.39 -5.57
N TRP A 69 17.92 0.91 -5.24
CA TRP A 69 19.18 1.64 -5.02
C TRP A 69 19.77 1.43 -3.62
N LEU A 70 18.97 0.97 -2.65
CA LEU A 70 19.41 0.72 -1.29
C LEU A 70 19.90 -0.72 -1.08
N MET A 71 19.59 -1.64 -2.01
CA MET A 71 20.03 -3.02 -1.93
C MET A 71 21.52 -3.14 -2.25
N ALA A 72 22.26 -3.88 -1.42
CA ALA A 72 23.68 -4.14 -1.60
C ALA A 72 23.96 -5.19 -2.70
N ASP A 73 23.09 -6.20 -2.79
CA ASP A 73 23.26 -7.34 -3.71
C ASP A 73 21.91 -7.95 -4.16
N SER A 74 21.98 -8.86 -5.13
CA SER A 74 20.82 -9.55 -5.69
C SER A 74 20.10 -10.45 -4.69
N ARG A 75 20.80 -10.99 -3.69
CA ARG A 75 20.16 -11.77 -2.62
C ARG A 75 19.26 -10.84 -1.82
N GLN A 76 19.75 -9.69 -1.37
CA GLN A 76 18.96 -8.71 -0.63
C GLN A 76 17.74 -8.25 -1.44
N PHE A 77 17.88 -8.05 -2.75
CA PHE A 77 16.76 -7.75 -3.65
C PHE A 77 15.70 -8.86 -3.63
N VAL A 78 16.08 -10.11 -3.91
CA VAL A 78 15.14 -11.25 -3.96
C VAL A 78 14.43 -11.43 -2.62
N MET A 79 15.18 -11.30 -1.52
CA MET A 79 14.66 -11.43 -0.17
C MET A 79 13.64 -10.34 0.16
N THR A 80 13.96 -9.09 -0.21
CA THR A 80 13.04 -7.96 -0.05
C THR A 80 11.78 -8.16 -0.89
N ALA A 81 11.94 -8.53 -2.16
CA ALA A 81 10.81 -8.80 -3.05
C ALA A 81 9.90 -9.91 -2.51
N PHE A 82 10.49 -10.98 -1.96
CA PHE A 82 9.74 -12.09 -1.38
C PHE A 82 8.96 -11.68 -0.12
N SER A 83 9.49 -10.78 0.72
CA SER A 83 8.75 -10.29 1.88
C SER A 83 7.54 -9.43 1.49
N PHE A 84 7.61 -8.67 0.40
CA PHE A 84 6.43 -7.98 -0.17
C PHE A 84 5.36 -8.97 -0.66
N LEU A 85 5.77 -10.10 -1.24
CA LEU A 85 4.83 -11.16 -1.61
C LEU A 85 4.19 -11.81 -0.39
N ILE A 86 4.96 -12.10 0.66
CA ILE A 86 4.41 -12.58 1.94
C ILE A 86 3.40 -11.59 2.49
N LEU A 87 3.75 -10.30 2.51
CA LEU A 87 2.85 -9.24 2.97
C LEU A 87 1.53 -9.26 2.19
N LEU A 88 1.60 -9.34 0.85
CA LEU A 88 0.42 -9.46 0.00
C LEU A 88 -0.43 -10.67 0.36
N PHE A 89 0.16 -11.86 0.50
CA PHE A 89 -0.58 -13.07 0.83
C PHE A 89 -1.27 -12.97 2.20
N VAL A 90 -0.60 -12.40 3.20
CA VAL A 90 -1.23 -12.16 4.51
C VAL A 90 -2.36 -11.14 4.38
N GLN A 91 -2.18 -10.06 3.61
CA GLN A 91 -3.23 -9.07 3.33
C GLN A 91 -4.46 -9.71 2.69
N MET A 92 -4.25 -10.60 1.71
CA MET A 92 -5.32 -11.32 1.03
C MET A 92 -6.17 -12.15 2.02
N MET A 93 -5.56 -12.72 3.05
CA MET A 93 -6.31 -13.44 4.10
C MET A 93 -7.28 -12.52 4.82
N PHE A 94 -6.87 -11.29 5.17
CA PHE A 94 -7.77 -10.31 5.76
C PHE A 94 -8.89 -9.92 4.81
N PHE A 95 -8.55 -9.62 3.55
CA PHE A 95 -9.53 -9.24 2.53
C PHE A 95 -10.57 -10.33 2.26
N TRP A 96 -10.20 -11.60 2.42
CA TRP A 96 -11.14 -12.71 2.28
C TRP A 96 -11.94 -13.01 3.53
N LEU A 97 -11.30 -13.05 4.69
CA LEU A 97 -11.95 -13.45 5.95
C LEU A 97 -12.81 -12.34 6.51
N TRP A 98 -12.39 -11.09 6.33
CA TRP A 98 -13.10 -9.89 6.76
C TRP A 98 -13.04 -8.77 5.70
N PRO A 99 -13.78 -8.93 4.58
CA PRO A 99 -13.84 -7.91 3.54
C PRO A 99 -14.52 -6.65 4.09
N VAL A 100 -13.79 -5.53 4.08
CA VAL A 100 -14.30 -4.21 4.46
C VAL A 100 -14.31 -3.32 3.23
N SER A 101 -15.36 -2.49 3.10
CA SER A 101 -15.49 -1.47 2.07
C SER A 101 -15.66 -0.09 2.69
N THR A 102 -15.11 0.94 2.04
CA THR A 102 -15.48 2.33 2.35
C THR A 102 -16.95 2.61 1.98
N PRO A 103 -17.60 3.57 2.64
CA PRO A 103 -18.98 3.94 2.35
C PRO A 103 -19.14 4.54 0.94
N PRO A 104 -20.23 4.26 0.20
CA PRO A 104 -20.41 4.80 -1.14
C PRO A 104 -20.38 6.33 -1.22
N HIS A 105 -20.91 7.02 -0.20
CA HIS A 105 -21.00 8.48 -0.20
C HIS A 105 -19.63 9.16 -0.12
N TRP A 106 -18.60 8.47 0.38
CA TRP A 106 -17.23 9.01 0.42
C TRP A 106 -16.65 9.23 -0.98
N ARG A 107 -16.96 8.34 -1.92
CA ARG A 107 -16.48 8.44 -3.31
C ARG A 107 -17.33 9.39 -4.15
N SER A 108 -18.60 9.59 -3.83
CA SER A 108 -19.48 10.52 -4.54
C SER A 108 -19.16 12.00 -4.31
N VAL A 109 -18.34 12.34 -3.30
CA VAL A 109 -17.91 13.73 -3.05
C VAL A 109 -17.00 14.26 -4.17
N ASN A 110 -16.25 13.38 -4.83
CA ASN A 110 -15.30 13.77 -5.87
C ASN A 110 -16.03 14.10 -7.18
N THR A 111 -15.97 15.37 -7.60
CA THR A 111 -16.69 15.86 -8.78
C THR A 111 -15.90 15.78 -10.08
N GLY A 112 -14.60 15.47 -10.03
CA GLY A 112 -13.76 15.38 -11.23
C GLY A 112 -13.43 16.72 -11.91
N LYS A 113 -13.56 17.85 -11.21
CA LYS A 113 -13.36 19.19 -11.82
C LYS A 113 -11.88 19.56 -11.93
N THR A 114 -11.10 19.27 -10.90
CA THR A 114 -9.66 19.56 -10.81
C THR A 114 -8.79 18.41 -11.33
N ALA A 115 -7.51 18.68 -11.60
CA ALA A 115 -6.56 17.65 -12.03
C ALA A 115 -6.41 16.52 -11.01
N SER A 116 -6.29 16.87 -9.72
CA SER A 116 -6.17 15.90 -8.62
C SER A 116 -7.43 15.04 -8.47
N GLU A 117 -8.61 15.65 -8.62
CA GLU A 117 -9.89 14.92 -8.62
C GLU A 117 -9.98 13.93 -9.79
N LYS A 118 -9.63 14.35 -11.01
CA LYS A 118 -9.60 13.49 -12.20
C LYS A 118 -8.60 12.34 -12.05
N PHE A 119 -7.43 12.63 -11.49
CA PHE A 119 -6.42 11.61 -11.21
C PHE A 119 -6.95 10.57 -10.21
N LEU A 120 -7.58 11.01 -9.12
CA LEU A 120 -8.19 10.10 -8.16
C LEU A 120 -9.31 9.26 -8.79
N LEU A 121 -10.17 9.86 -9.62
CA LEU A 121 -11.20 9.11 -10.35
C LEU A 121 -10.59 8.06 -11.28
N PHE A 122 -9.48 8.38 -11.95
CA PHE A 122 -8.75 7.40 -12.76
C PHE A 122 -8.26 6.22 -11.92
N VAL A 123 -7.65 6.49 -10.76
CA VAL A 123 -7.18 5.44 -9.83
C VAL A 123 -8.34 4.57 -9.35
N GLN A 124 -9.45 5.19 -8.94
CA GLN A 124 -10.65 4.50 -8.43
C GLN A 124 -11.37 3.63 -9.47
N LYS A 125 -11.06 3.76 -10.77
CA LYS A 125 -11.54 2.81 -11.79
C LYS A 125 -10.98 1.40 -11.57
N PHE A 126 -9.75 1.32 -11.09
CA PHE A 126 -9.06 0.05 -10.86
C PHE A 126 -9.17 -0.37 -9.38
N ASP A 127 -8.95 0.58 -8.48
CA ASP A 127 -8.99 0.37 -7.03
C ASP A 127 -10.40 0.59 -6.47
N GLN A 128 -11.14 -0.49 -6.27
CA GLN A 128 -12.53 -0.43 -5.81
C GLN A 128 -12.59 -0.11 -4.32
N SER A 129 -13.79 0.11 -3.78
CA SER A 129 -13.95 0.52 -2.37
C SER A 129 -13.71 -0.62 -1.37
N THR A 130 -13.67 -1.86 -1.87
CA THR A 130 -13.37 -3.09 -1.13
C THR A 130 -11.86 -3.25 -0.88
N ASN A 131 -11.43 -4.35 -0.24
CA ASN A 131 -10.02 -4.55 0.19
C ASN A 131 -9.50 -3.42 1.10
N CYS A 132 -10.38 -2.86 1.93
CA CYS A 132 -10.07 -1.67 2.72
C CYS A 132 -9.23 -2.00 3.97
N PHE A 133 -9.63 -3.01 4.75
CA PHE A 133 -8.95 -3.36 6.01
C PHE A 133 -8.08 -4.63 5.89
N PRO A 134 -6.84 -4.62 6.42
CA PRO A 134 -6.04 -3.45 6.78
C PRO A 134 -5.54 -2.72 5.53
N SER A 135 -5.02 -1.49 5.66
CA SER A 135 -4.58 -0.73 4.49
C SER A 135 -3.33 -1.34 3.87
N MET A 136 -3.45 -1.84 2.63
CA MET A 136 -2.30 -2.38 1.90
C MET A 136 -1.27 -1.29 1.57
N HIS A 137 -1.73 -0.10 1.21
CA HIS A 137 -0.86 1.06 0.95
C HIS A 137 0.02 1.38 2.16
N VAL A 138 -0.57 1.47 3.35
CA VAL A 138 0.20 1.74 4.58
C VAL A 138 1.09 0.57 4.95
N SER A 139 0.66 -0.68 4.70
CA SER A 139 1.46 -1.87 4.98
C SER A 139 2.73 -1.93 4.13
N VAL A 140 2.59 -1.73 2.81
CA VAL A 140 3.71 -1.65 1.88
C VAL A 140 4.59 -0.44 2.20
N ALA A 141 4.00 0.71 2.51
CA ALA A 141 4.76 1.90 2.87
C ALA A 141 5.59 1.70 4.14
N MET A 142 5.04 1.01 5.14
CA MET A 142 5.77 0.66 6.35
C MET A 142 6.89 -0.33 6.05
N LEU A 143 6.62 -1.41 5.29
CA LEU A 143 7.65 -2.38 4.92
C LEU A 143 8.80 -1.72 4.14
N THR A 144 8.47 -0.83 3.20
CA THR A 144 9.44 0.01 2.49
C THR A 144 10.26 0.87 3.45
N ALA A 145 9.62 1.53 4.42
CA ALA A 145 10.33 2.32 5.42
C ALA A 145 11.27 1.47 6.28
N MET A 146 10.88 0.26 6.66
CA MET A 146 11.73 -0.66 7.41
C MET A 146 13.00 -1.05 6.64
N TYR A 147 12.88 -1.31 5.34
CA TYR A 147 14.04 -1.58 4.48
C TYR A 147 14.90 -0.35 4.20
N ALA A 148 14.30 0.84 4.15
CA ALA A 148 15.02 2.09 3.94
C ALA A 148 15.67 2.65 5.22
N TYR A 149 15.22 2.23 6.40
CA TYR A 149 15.68 2.73 7.70
C TYR A 149 17.21 2.65 7.90
N PRO A 150 17.93 1.58 7.52
CA PRO A 150 19.39 1.54 7.67
C PRO A 150 20.13 2.65 6.91
N SER A 151 19.56 3.11 5.79
CA SER A 151 20.15 4.15 4.94
C SER A 151 19.64 5.56 5.25
N MET A 152 18.37 5.68 5.65
CA MET A 152 17.69 6.98 5.82
C MET A 152 17.37 7.33 7.28
N GLY A 153 17.58 6.41 8.21
CA GLY A 153 17.20 6.56 9.61
C GLY A 153 15.70 6.80 9.79
N ALA A 154 15.34 7.58 10.81
CA ALA A 154 13.95 7.87 11.14
C ALA A 154 13.18 8.60 10.02
N ALA A 155 13.87 9.27 9.10
CA ALA A 155 13.24 9.95 7.96
C ALA A 155 12.48 8.99 7.04
N ALA A 156 12.86 7.69 7.01
CA ALA A 156 12.13 6.66 6.26
C ALA A 156 10.65 6.58 6.67
N PHE A 157 10.33 6.83 7.94
CA PHE A 157 8.96 6.75 8.46
C PHE A 157 8.07 7.93 8.04
N ALA A 158 8.63 8.98 7.45
CA ALA A 158 7.82 10.02 6.81
C ALA A 158 6.95 9.43 5.68
N PHE A 159 7.45 8.40 4.98
CA PHE A 159 6.73 7.76 3.88
C PHE A 159 5.41 7.10 4.32
N PRO A 160 5.37 6.14 5.25
CA PRO A 160 4.12 5.54 5.71
C PRO A 160 3.17 6.55 6.37
N VAL A 161 3.69 7.59 7.05
CA VAL A 161 2.84 8.66 7.60
C VAL A 161 2.16 9.45 6.49
N LEU A 162 2.91 9.87 5.46
CA LEU A 162 2.34 10.60 4.31
C LEU A 162 1.33 9.75 3.54
N ILE A 163 1.61 8.45 3.36
CA ILE A 163 0.66 7.52 2.74
C ILE A 163 -0.58 7.31 3.61
N ALA A 164 -0.45 7.20 4.93
CA ALA A 164 -1.61 7.07 5.82
C ALA A 164 -2.51 8.33 5.77
N LEU A 165 -1.90 9.51 5.83
CA LEU A 165 -2.61 10.78 5.67
C LEU A 165 -3.28 10.89 4.30
N SER A 166 -2.60 10.47 3.23
CA SER A 166 -3.17 10.53 1.89
C SER A 166 -4.37 9.61 1.74
N CYS A 167 -4.32 8.39 2.26
CA CYS A 167 -5.43 7.44 2.28
C CYS A 167 -6.66 8.02 3.00
N MET A 168 -6.41 8.67 4.15
CA MET A 168 -7.44 9.30 4.97
C MET A 168 -8.11 10.47 4.25
N PHE A 169 -7.34 11.43 3.74
CA PHE A 169 -7.87 12.64 3.08
C PHE A 169 -8.47 12.36 1.70
N THR A 170 -8.06 11.28 1.02
CA THR A 170 -8.68 10.82 -0.23
C THR A 170 -9.87 9.88 0.00
N LYS A 171 -10.23 9.62 1.26
CA LYS A 171 -11.34 8.75 1.65
C LYS A 171 -11.24 7.34 1.05
N GLN A 172 -10.03 6.79 0.99
CA GLN A 172 -9.79 5.41 0.54
C GLN A 172 -9.77 4.41 1.70
N HIS A 173 -9.51 4.89 2.91
CA HIS A 173 -9.42 4.05 4.10
C HIS A 173 -10.05 4.72 5.32
N TYR A 174 -10.54 3.89 6.23
CA TYR A 174 -10.88 4.28 7.59
C TYR A 174 -9.60 4.52 8.41
N LEU A 175 -9.71 5.33 9.45
CA LEU A 175 -8.64 5.58 10.42
C LEU A 175 -8.10 4.30 11.05
N MET A 176 -8.95 3.29 11.28
CA MET A 176 -8.52 2.01 11.86
C MET A 176 -7.65 1.18 10.92
N ASP A 177 -7.77 1.35 9.61
CA ASP A 177 -7.02 0.60 8.61
C ASP A 177 -5.54 1.01 8.60
N LEU A 178 -5.26 2.26 9.00
CA LEU A 178 -3.94 2.88 8.94
C LEU A 178 -2.96 2.28 9.97
N PRO A 179 -3.25 2.27 11.29
CA PRO A 179 -2.38 1.62 12.27
C PRO A 179 -2.35 0.11 12.07
N ALA A 180 -3.44 -0.52 11.63
CA ALA A 180 -3.46 -1.95 11.33
C ALA A 180 -2.53 -2.30 10.15
N GLY A 181 -2.55 -1.49 9.08
CA GLY A 181 -1.64 -1.65 7.95
C GLY A 181 -0.18 -1.41 8.35
N ALA A 182 0.10 -0.34 9.10
CA ALA A 182 1.43 -0.07 9.61
C ALA A 182 1.95 -1.23 10.49
N PHE A 183 1.12 -1.74 11.40
CA PHE A 183 1.46 -2.88 12.23
C PHE A 183 1.74 -4.13 11.39
N LEU A 184 0.92 -4.41 10.37
CA LEU A 184 1.10 -5.58 9.50
C LEU A 184 2.42 -5.52 8.72
N GLY A 185 2.75 -4.36 8.13
CA GLY A 185 4.02 -4.17 7.41
C GLY A 185 5.24 -4.35 8.33
N TRP A 186 5.19 -3.79 9.53
CA TRP A 186 6.22 -3.99 10.55
C TRP A 186 6.33 -5.46 10.99
N LEU A 187 5.19 -6.13 11.21
CA LEU A 187 5.14 -7.52 11.66
C LEU A 187 5.76 -8.46 10.62
N VAL A 188 5.41 -8.30 9.34
CA VAL A 188 5.99 -9.09 8.25
C VAL A 188 7.50 -8.87 8.18
N PHE A 189 7.97 -7.63 8.29
CA PHE A 189 9.41 -7.35 8.34
C PHE A 189 10.11 -8.10 9.49
N LYS A 190 9.53 -8.08 10.70
CA LYS A 190 10.07 -8.76 11.88
C LYS A 190 10.08 -10.28 11.73
N LEU A 191 8.98 -10.87 11.31
CA LEU A 191 8.86 -12.32 11.13
C LEU A 191 9.78 -12.82 10.03
N TYR A 192 9.86 -12.09 8.92
CA TYR A 192 10.73 -12.44 7.81
C TYR A 192 12.21 -12.34 8.19
N GLY A 193 12.60 -11.27 8.90
CA GLY A 193 13.95 -11.13 9.43
C GLY A 193 14.32 -12.27 10.39
N TRP A 194 13.39 -12.70 11.24
CA TRP A 194 13.60 -13.84 12.15
C TRP A 194 13.78 -15.16 11.40
N LEU A 195 12.93 -15.46 10.41
CA LEU A 195 12.99 -16.72 9.63
C LEU A 195 14.28 -16.86 8.79
N MET A 196 14.89 -15.74 8.41
CA MET A 196 16.04 -15.74 7.49
C MET A 196 17.39 -15.55 8.20
N LEU A 197 17.38 -15.13 9.46
CA LEU A 197 18.55 -15.01 10.33
C LEU A 197 18.61 -16.09 11.41
N GLY A 198 17.50 -16.81 11.63
CA GLY A 198 17.39 -17.94 12.55
C GLY A 198 17.78 -19.27 11.94
#